data_AF-A0AAU3RM23-F1
#
_entry.id   AF-A0AAU3RM23-F1
#
_cell.length_a   1.000
_cell.length_b   1.000
_cell.length_c   1.000
_cell.angle_alpha   90.00
_cell.angle_beta   90.00
_cell.angle_gamma   90.00
#
_symmetry.space_group_name_H-M   'P 1'
#
loop_
_entity.id
_entity.type
_entity.pdbx_description
1 polymer ?
#
loop_
_entity_poly.entity_id
_entity_poly.type
_entity_poly.pdbx_seq_one_letter_code
_entity_poly.pdbx_strand_id
1 'polypeptide(L)'
;MNPECAEADRWAAIGRLDGDGGAPDGIHLARTVTQEVRRTGKHFLPQPLLLRLSEIRSHRAADRPPHLQAFLDCMLDKHEGRYWNRTYLSLPLLELLLGETGEAPDPNRMATLLISDVIRFEIQAETTAREPQESEEPQESRESVDRDPPDPVTLRKRLHHALRFVAHDLDGPAADALISGAAHVPWSRWANIAELLPRPTATEAGHWFDMTVQPGYVLHDEYLFIRALQAHEMIFMAIAADVRAAIEALRAGRLDAAADHVDRAACHFDRASALFRMVATMRPGHFSAFRQFTQGASAVQSEQYKRFEILCGLPTTSRLQSAAFTGVPSVRGEAEGDAHDTVVRAYLDLRRSARFDEAEWNRFRNALGGLEERHQRWKSTHRSLAAHMLGGAHGSGCTAGVPHLAGCVGM
;
A
#
# COMPACT_ATOMS: atom_id res chain seq x y z
N MET A 1 -33.90 0.71 -28.88
CA MET A 1 -32.51 0.20 -28.83
C MET A 1 -32.35 -0.55 -27.54
N ASN A 2 -31.87 -1.80 -27.59
CA ASN A 2 -31.70 -2.63 -26.41
C ASN A 2 -30.47 -2.12 -25.62
N PRO A 3 -30.61 -1.66 -24.35
CA PRO A 3 -29.51 -1.04 -23.60
C PRO A 3 -28.28 -1.96 -23.43
N GLU A 4 -28.48 -3.28 -23.34
CA GLU A 4 -27.40 -4.27 -23.28
C GLU A 4 -26.54 -4.32 -24.56
N CYS A 5 -27.14 -4.04 -25.72
CA CYS A 5 -26.44 -4.05 -27.00
C CYS A 5 -25.52 -2.82 -27.15
N ALA A 6 -25.97 -1.66 -26.62
CA ALA A 6 -25.17 -0.43 -26.59
C ALA A 6 -23.98 -0.52 -25.62
N GLU A 7 -24.11 -1.22 -24.50
CA GLU A 7 -22.98 -1.45 -23.57
C GLU A 7 -21.93 -2.42 -24.12
N ALA A 8 -22.34 -3.48 -24.84
CA ALA A 8 -21.42 -4.39 -25.50
C ALA A 8 -20.56 -3.68 -26.56
N ASP A 9 -21.17 -2.78 -27.34
CA ASP A 9 -20.49 -1.98 -28.36
C ASP A 9 -19.50 -0.95 -27.76
N ARG A 10 -19.81 -0.38 -26.57
CA ARG A 10 -18.92 0.56 -25.85
C ARG A 10 -17.55 -0.05 -25.55
N TRP A 11 -17.54 -1.30 -25.09
CA TRP A 11 -16.30 -1.98 -24.68
C TRP A 11 -15.52 -2.54 -25.87
N ALA A 12 -16.20 -2.81 -26.98
CA ALA A 12 -15.57 -3.29 -28.19
C ALA A 12 -14.53 -2.29 -28.75
N ALA A 13 -14.73 -0.98 -28.56
CA ALA A 13 -13.81 0.08 -28.99
C ALA A 13 -12.55 0.20 -28.11
N ILE A 14 -12.57 -0.35 -26.88
CA ILE A 14 -11.43 -0.31 -25.98
C ILE A 14 -10.25 -1.11 -26.56
N GLY A 15 -9.09 -0.45 -26.60
CA GLY A 15 -7.86 -0.99 -27.20
C GLY A 15 -7.79 -0.87 -28.73
N ARG A 16 -8.72 -0.15 -29.40
CA ARG A 16 -8.64 0.20 -30.84
C ARG A 16 -8.12 1.63 -31.08
N LEU A 17 -7.17 2.08 -30.28
CA LEU A 17 -6.49 3.36 -30.51
C LEU A 17 -5.32 3.13 -31.47
N ASP A 18 -5.69 2.92 -32.73
CA ASP A 18 -5.15 3.55 -33.93
C ASP A 18 -5.47 2.67 -35.15
N GLY A 19 -6.03 3.32 -36.18
CA GLY A 19 -6.09 2.74 -37.51
C GLY A 19 -4.68 2.48 -38.01
N ASP A 20 -4.46 1.31 -38.59
CA ASP A 20 -3.23 0.92 -39.29
C ASP A 20 -1.94 0.89 -38.42
N GLY A 21 -1.75 -0.21 -37.67
CA GLY A 21 -0.42 -0.67 -37.26
C GLY A 21 0.19 -0.12 -35.97
N GLY A 22 -0.45 0.85 -35.28
CA GLY A 22 0.02 1.37 -33.98
C GLY A 22 -0.25 0.39 -32.81
N ALA A 23 0.70 0.27 -31.87
CA ALA A 23 0.45 -0.42 -30.61
C ALA A 23 -0.56 0.40 -29.77
N PRO A 24 -1.58 -0.22 -29.14
CA PRO A 24 -2.55 0.53 -28.35
C PRO A 24 -1.83 1.31 -27.23
N ASP A 25 -2.15 2.60 -27.10
CA ASP A 25 -1.67 3.44 -26.01
C ASP A 25 -2.11 2.82 -24.66
N GLY A 26 -1.18 2.09 -24.03
CA GLY A 26 -1.44 1.31 -22.83
C GLY A 26 -1.87 2.18 -21.65
N ILE A 27 -1.37 3.41 -21.56
CA ILE A 27 -1.76 4.32 -20.47
C ILE A 27 -3.16 4.90 -20.72
N HIS A 28 -3.53 5.19 -21.97
CA HIS A 28 -4.91 5.59 -22.27
C HIS A 28 -5.90 4.48 -21.92
N LEU A 29 -5.62 3.24 -22.32
CA LEU A 29 -6.43 2.08 -21.94
C LEU A 29 -6.59 1.98 -20.41
N ALA A 30 -5.48 2.06 -19.67
CA ALA A 30 -5.50 1.96 -18.22
C ALA A 30 -6.32 3.09 -17.57
N ARG A 31 -6.24 4.32 -18.09
CA ARG A 31 -7.04 5.46 -17.63
C ARG A 31 -8.53 5.23 -17.84
N THR A 32 -8.94 4.78 -19.01
CA THR A 32 -10.36 4.48 -19.31
C THR A 32 -10.90 3.39 -18.39
N VAL A 33 -10.14 2.31 -18.19
CA VAL A 33 -10.55 1.21 -17.29
C VAL A 33 -10.60 1.68 -15.85
N THR A 34 -9.63 2.48 -15.40
CA THR A 34 -9.59 3.00 -14.03
C THR A 34 -10.75 3.96 -13.74
N GLN A 35 -11.16 4.77 -14.72
CA GLN A 35 -12.37 5.59 -14.59
C GLN A 35 -13.61 4.71 -14.37
N GLU A 36 -13.73 3.61 -15.10
CA GLU A 36 -14.83 2.67 -14.91
C GLU A 36 -14.76 1.98 -13.54
N VAL A 37 -13.57 1.56 -13.10
CA VAL A 37 -13.35 1.03 -11.74
C VAL A 37 -13.77 2.04 -10.67
N ARG A 38 -13.43 3.31 -10.82
CA ARG A 38 -13.84 4.37 -9.87
C ARG A 38 -15.35 4.63 -9.89
N ARG A 39 -16.03 4.32 -11.01
CA ARG A 39 -17.47 4.47 -11.18
C ARG A 39 -18.28 3.31 -10.60
N THR A 40 -17.82 2.08 -10.80
CA THR A 40 -18.58 0.85 -10.47
C THR A 40 -17.97 0.03 -9.34
N GLY A 41 -16.68 0.20 -9.09
CA GLY A 41 -15.87 -0.70 -8.27
C GLY A 41 -15.36 -1.85 -9.12
N LYS A 42 -14.10 -2.26 -8.87
CA LYS A 42 -13.43 -3.33 -9.60
C LYS A 42 -14.20 -4.65 -9.53
N HIS A 43 -14.89 -4.92 -8.41
CA HIS A 43 -15.67 -6.14 -8.26
C HIS A 43 -16.86 -6.23 -9.23
N PHE A 44 -17.39 -5.08 -9.66
CA PHE A 44 -18.60 -4.97 -10.46
C PHE A 44 -18.32 -4.58 -11.91
N LEU A 45 -17.08 -4.74 -12.37
CA LEU A 45 -16.76 -4.51 -13.78
C LEU A 45 -17.57 -5.46 -14.67
N PRO A 46 -18.14 -4.96 -15.79
CA PRO A 46 -19.00 -5.76 -16.64
C PRO A 46 -18.21 -6.87 -17.34
N GLN A 47 -18.83 -8.06 -17.46
CA GLN A 47 -18.19 -9.23 -18.08
C GLN A 47 -17.65 -8.96 -19.50
N PRO A 48 -18.34 -8.23 -20.39
CA PRO A 48 -17.79 -7.87 -21.71
C PRO A 48 -16.46 -7.10 -21.63
N LEU A 49 -16.31 -6.19 -20.66
CA LEU A 49 -15.06 -5.47 -20.45
C LEU A 49 -13.95 -6.42 -19.97
N LEU A 50 -14.25 -7.31 -19.02
CA LEU A 50 -13.28 -8.29 -18.53
C LEU A 50 -12.80 -9.23 -19.64
N LEU A 51 -13.71 -9.73 -20.47
CA LEU A 51 -13.36 -10.55 -21.63
C LEU A 51 -12.47 -9.77 -22.62
N ARG A 52 -12.80 -8.50 -22.87
CA ARG A 52 -11.99 -7.64 -23.74
C ARG A 52 -10.59 -7.40 -23.18
N LEU A 53 -10.45 -7.18 -21.87
CA LEU A 53 -9.14 -7.04 -21.23
C LEU A 53 -8.34 -8.35 -21.30
N SER A 54 -8.99 -9.51 -21.15
CA SER A 54 -8.36 -10.82 -21.33
C SER A 54 -7.87 -11.04 -22.76
N GLU A 55 -8.62 -10.63 -23.78
CA GLU A 55 -8.19 -10.63 -25.18
C GLU A 55 -6.96 -9.73 -25.37
N ILE A 56 -7.02 -8.48 -24.91
CA ILE A 56 -5.91 -7.53 -24.98
C ILE A 56 -4.66 -8.10 -24.31
N ARG A 57 -4.81 -8.76 -23.14
CA ARG A 57 -3.70 -9.41 -22.44
C ARG A 57 -3.17 -10.65 -23.18
N SER A 58 -3.97 -11.31 -23.99
CA SER A 58 -3.53 -12.49 -24.76
C SER A 58 -2.84 -12.10 -26.08
N HIS A 59 -3.26 -11.00 -26.70
CA HIS A 59 -2.67 -10.51 -27.96
C HIS A 59 -1.31 -9.82 -27.73
N ARG A 60 -0.29 -10.20 -28.52
CA ARG A 60 1.07 -9.61 -28.51
C ARG A 60 1.72 -9.55 -27.11
N ALA A 61 1.57 -10.61 -26.32
CA ALA A 61 2.12 -10.67 -24.96
C ALA A 61 3.65 -10.44 -24.90
N ALA A 62 4.39 -10.82 -25.95
CA ALA A 62 5.85 -10.68 -26.01
C ALA A 62 6.34 -9.23 -26.10
N ASP A 63 5.56 -8.32 -26.69
CA ASP A 63 5.94 -6.92 -26.94
C ASP A 63 5.26 -5.94 -25.97
N ARG A 64 4.60 -6.45 -24.93
CA ARG A 64 3.79 -5.60 -24.04
C ARG A 64 4.65 -4.80 -23.06
N PRO A 65 4.40 -3.49 -22.91
CA PRO A 65 5.03 -2.71 -21.86
C PRO A 65 4.78 -3.31 -20.46
N PRO A 66 5.79 -3.41 -19.58
CA PRO A 66 5.66 -4.01 -18.24
C PRO A 66 4.53 -3.39 -17.41
N HIS A 67 4.34 -2.08 -17.49
CA HIS A 67 3.28 -1.37 -16.77
C HIS A 67 1.88 -1.81 -17.20
N LEU A 68 1.65 -1.95 -18.52
CA LEU A 68 0.36 -2.43 -19.03
C LEU A 68 0.12 -3.89 -18.63
N GLN A 69 1.16 -4.73 -18.67
CA GLN A 69 1.06 -6.11 -18.20
C GLN A 69 0.66 -6.17 -16.73
N ALA A 70 1.37 -5.46 -15.85
CA ALA A 70 1.09 -5.41 -14.43
C ALA A 70 -0.33 -4.87 -14.14
N PHE A 71 -0.76 -3.85 -14.86
CA PHE A 71 -2.10 -3.30 -14.76
C PHE A 71 -3.17 -4.33 -15.14
N LEU A 72 -3.05 -4.98 -16.30
CA LEU A 72 -4.00 -6.00 -16.74
C LEU A 72 -4.06 -7.20 -15.79
N ASP A 73 -2.91 -7.63 -15.27
CA ASP A 73 -2.84 -8.72 -14.29
C ASP A 73 -3.56 -8.37 -13.00
N CYS A 74 -3.49 -7.10 -12.57
CA CYS A 74 -4.25 -6.60 -11.43
C CYS A 74 -5.74 -6.43 -11.76
N MET A 75 -6.14 -6.05 -12.98
CA MET A 75 -7.56 -5.89 -13.34
C MET A 75 -8.31 -7.21 -13.47
N LEU A 76 -7.63 -8.24 -13.99
CA LEU A 76 -8.22 -9.55 -14.26
C LEU A 76 -8.13 -10.53 -13.09
N ASP A 77 -7.47 -10.17 -11.99
CA ASP A 77 -7.22 -11.06 -10.87
C ASP A 77 -8.49 -11.71 -10.28
N LYS A 78 -9.57 -10.96 -10.08
CA LYS A 78 -10.86 -11.47 -9.57
C LYS A 78 -11.55 -12.35 -10.60
N HIS A 79 -11.53 -11.91 -11.86
CA HIS A 79 -12.12 -12.66 -12.98
C HIS A 79 -11.48 -14.04 -13.12
N GLU A 80 -10.20 -14.16 -12.76
CA GLU A 80 -9.39 -15.37 -12.96
C GLU A 80 -9.09 -16.15 -11.68
N GLY A 81 -9.69 -15.77 -10.54
CA GLY A 81 -9.44 -16.43 -9.26
C GLY A 81 -8.00 -16.27 -8.74
N ARG A 82 -7.27 -15.25 -9.19
CA ARG A 82 -5.91 -14.87 -8.75
C ARG A 82 -5.91 -13.70 -7.77
N TYR A 83 -7.07 -13.31 -7.24
CA TYR A 83 -7.22 -12.14 -6.36
C TYR A 83 -6.60 -12.37 -4.98
N TRP A 84 -5.70 -11.47 -4.58
CA TRP A 84 -5.04 -11.48 -3.27
C TRP A 84 -4.46 -10.09 -2.95
N ASN A 85 -3.83 -9.94 -1.77
CA ASN A 85 -3.32 -8.65 -1.30
C ASN A 85 -2.41 -7.93 -2.32
N ARG A 86 -1.52 -8.67 -2.98
CA ARG A 86 -0.56 -8.10 -3.94
C ARG A 86 -1.24 -7.42 -5.12
N THR A 87 -2.29 -8.02 -5.67
CA THR A 87 -3.03 -7.47 -6.82
C THR A 87 -4.12 -6.49 -6.40
N TYR A 88 -4.69 -6.64 -5.20
CA TYR A 88 -5.57 -5.64 -4.60
C TYR A 88 -4.86 -4.29 -4.40
N LEU A 89 -3.63 -4.34 -3.91
CA LEU A 89 -2.80 -3.14 -3.71
C LEU A 89 -2.02 -2.72 -4.95
N SER A 90 -2.23 -3.35 -6.11
CA SER A 90 -1.50 -3.09 -7.36
C SER A 90 0.03 -3.03 -7.16
N LEU A 91 0.58 -3.86 -6.26
CA LEU A 91 2.02 -3.82 -5.93
C LEU A 91 2.93 -4.06 -7.14
N PRO A 92 2.62 -4.96 -8.11
CA PRO A 92 3.47 -5.13 -9.28
C PRO A 92 3.62 -3.83 -10.10
N LEU A 93 2.54 -3.02 -10.17
CA LEU A 93 2.61 -1.73 -10.86
C LEU A 93 3.41 -0.72 -10.05
N LEU A 94 3.22 -0.68 -8.73
CA LEU A 94 3.95 0.21 -7.83
C LEU A 94 5.46 -0.10 -7.79
N GLU A 95 5.84 -1.37 -7.84
CA GLU A 95 7.24 -1.82 -7.88
C GLU A 95 7.95 -1.41 -9.18
N LEU A 96 7.24 -1.36 -10.31
CA LEU A 96 7.81 -0.82 -11.56
C LEU A 96 8.14 0.67 -11.42
N LEU A 97 7.35 1.43 -10.65
CA LEU A 97 7.63 2.85 -10.36
C LEU A 97 8.88 3.04 -9.49
N LEU A 98 9.24 2.05 -8.66
CA LEU A 98 10.47 2.05 -7.88
C LEU A 98 11.71 1.68 -8.70
N GLY A 99 11.51 0.95 -9.81
CA GLY A 99 12.58 0.39 -10.63
C GLY A 99 13.12 1.32 -11.73
N GLU A 100 12.54 2.52 -11.93
CA GLU A 100 13.03 3.46 -12.95
C GLU A 100 14.43 4.00 -12.61
N THR A 101 15.37 3.93 -13.55
CA THR A 101 16.71 4.47 -13.32
C THR A 101 16.70 6.00 -13.28
N GLY A 102 17.44 6.59 -12.32
CA GLY A 102 17.72 8.02 -12.25
C GLY A 102 16.83 8.79 -11.28
N GLU A 103 15.52 8.83 -11.51
CA GLU A 103 14.57 9.64 -10.73
C GLU A 103 13.56 8.82 -9.90
N ALA A 104 13.66 7.47 -9.87
CA ALA A 104 12.73 6.67 -9.08
C ALA A 104 12.79 7.04 -7.59
N PRO A 105 11.63 7.21 -6.93
CA PRO A 105 11.60 7.41 -5.50
C PRO A 105 12.06 6.15 -4.78
N ASP A 106 12.85 6.30 -3.72
CA ASP A 106 13.06 5.22 -2.77
C ASP A 106 11.73 4.84 -2.08
N PRO A 107 11.64 3.70 -1.37
CA PRO A 107 10.39 3.28 -0.74
C PRO A 107 9.82 4.28 0.28
N ASN A 108 10.65 5.02 1.04
CA ASN A 108 10.15 6.04 1.96
C ASN A 108 9.55 7.22 1.20
N ARG A 109 10.23 7.67 0.14
CA ARG A 109 9.73 8.72 -0.73
C ARG A 109 8.44 8.30 -1.42
N MET A 110 8.33 7.05 -1.86
CA MET A 110 7.10 6.50 -2.42
C MET A 110 5.97 6.50 -1.39
N ALA A 111 6.21 6.08 -0.14
CA ALA A 111 5.22 6.19 0.93
C ALA A 111 4.72 7.63 1.12
N THR A 112 5.63 8.62 1.04
CA THR A 112 5.29 10.04 1.10
C THR A 112 4.46 10.50 -0.10
N LEU A 113 4.74 10.02 -1.32
CA LEU A 113 3.91 10.27 -2.50
C LEU A 113 2.50 9.70 -2.34
N LEU A 114 2.39 8.47 -1.86
CA LEU A 114 1.12 7.77 -1.62
C LEU A 114 0.22 8.53 -0.63
N ILE A 115 0.80 9.06 0.46
CA ILE A 115 0.01 9.83 1.44
C ILE A 115 -0.24 11.28 0.98
N SER A 116 0.66 11.86 0.19
CA SER A 116 0.41 13.13 -0.50
C SER A 116 -0.81 13.02 -1.43
N ASP A 117 -0.95 11.88 -2.10
CA ASP A 117 -2.09 11.59 -2.97
C ASP A 117 -3.41 11.44 -2.18
N VAL A 118 -3.39 10.84 -0.99
CA VAL A 118 -4.55 10.85 -0.08
C VAL A 118 -5.00 12.28 0.22
N ILE A 119 -4.07 13.18 0.55
CA ILE A 119 -4.40 14.58 0.86
C ILE A 119 -5.08 15.24 -0.35
N ARG A 120 -4.57 15.02 -1.56
CA ARG A 120 -5.19 15.56 -2.79
C ARG A 120 -6.58 15.00 -3.04
N PHE A 121 -6.75 13.68 -2.86
CA PHE A 121 -8.03 13.01 -3.00
C PHE A 121 -9.08 13.62 -2.06
N GLU A 122 -8.75 13.81 -0.79
CA GLU A 122 -9.64 14.43 0.20
C GLU A 122 -10.00 15.88 -0.15
N ILE A 123 -9.03 16.68 -0.60
CA ILE A 123 -9.26 18.08 -1.00
C ILE A 123 -10.19 18.15 -2.22
N GLN A 124 -9.96 17.27 -3.20
CA GLN A 124 -10.79 17.22 -4.41
C GLN A 124 -12.22 16.80 -4.08
N ALA A 125 -12.41 15.76 -3.26
CA ALA A 125 -13.72 15.27 -2.88
C ALA A 125 -14.56 16.33 -2.15
N GLU A 126 -13.97 17.05 -1.20
CA GLU A 126 -14.64 18.13 -0.48
C GLU A 126 -14.92 19.35 -1.36
N THR A 127 -14.08 19.61 -2.37
CA THR A 127 -14.33 20.69 -3.35
C THR A 127 -15.55 20.35 -4.21
N THR A 128 -15.60 19.13 -4.75
CA THR A 128 -16.75 18.63 -5.52
C THR A 128 -18.03 18.60 -4.69
N ALA A 129 -17.95 18.23 -3.40
CA ALA A 129 -19.12 18.22 -2.51
C ALA A 129 -19.72 19.61 -2.24
N ARG A 130 -18.96 20.70 -2.47
CA ARG A 130 -19.39 22.09 -2.25
C ARG A 130 -19.89 22.78 -3.51
N GLU A 131 -19.70 22.20 -4.69
CA GLU A 131 -20.24 22.75 -5.94
C GLU A 131 -21.78 22.56 -5.96
N PRO A 132 -22.56 23.58 -6.34
CA PRO A 132 -24.01 23.43 -6.46
C PRO A 132 -24.35 22.40 -7.54
N GLN A 133 -25.06 21.34 -7.17
CA GLN A 133 -25.54 20.33 -8.12
C GLN A 133 -26.64 20.93 -9.01
N GLU A 134 -26.35 21.20 -10.29
CA GLU A 134 -27.30 21.76 -11.27
C GLU A 134 -28.37 20.76 -11.78
N SER A 135 -28.71 19.69 -11.04
CA SER A 135 -29.71 18.72 -11.50
C SER A 135 -30.46 18.10 -10.32
N GLU A 136 -31.66 18.64 -10.06
CA GLU A 136 -32.67 18.05 -9.20
C GLU A 136 -33.23 16.76 -9.84
N GLU A 137 -32.65 15.61 -9.51
CA GLU A 137 -33.39 14.34 -9.55
C GLU A 137 -33.92 14.02 -8.15
N PRO A 138 -35.17 13.53 -8.01
CA PRO A 138 -35.80 13.32 -6.71
C PRO A 138 -34.96 12.41 -5.79
N GLN A 139 -34.71 12.91 -4.59
CA GLN A 139 -33.80 12.37 -3.57
C GLN A 139 -34.26 11.03 -2.93
N GLU A 140 -35.28 10.37 -3.48
CA GLU A 140 -35.96 9.20 -2.90
C GLU A 140 -35.41 7.83 -3.37
N SER A 141 -34.42 7.79 -4.28
CA SER A 141 -33.88 6.53 -4.83
C SER A 141 -32.40 6.25 -4.51
N ARG A 142 -31.74 7.10 -3.71
CA ARG A 142 -30.42 6.76 -3.15
C ARG A 142 -30.61 5.82 -1.95
N GLU A 143 -30.76 4.52 -2.20
CA GLU A 143 -30.44 3.54 -1.17
C GLU A 143 -29.05 3.88 -0.59
N SER A 144 -29.01 4.03 0.74
CA SER A 144 -28.03 4.77 1.53
C SER A 144 -26.64 4.14 1.61
N VAL A 145 -26.00 3.89 0.47
CA VAL A 145 -24.57 3.66 0.43
C VAL A 145 -23.90 5.03 0.59
N ASP A 146 -23.48 5.34 1.81
CA ASP A 146 -22.69 6.51 2.21
C ASP A 146 -21.37 6.54 1.41
N ARG A 147 -21.41 7.06 0.18
CA ARG A 147 -20.23 7.27 -0.68
C ARG A 147 -19.56 8.61 -0.40
N ASP A 148 -20.12 9.39 0.50
CA ASP A 148 -19.74 10.77 0.75
C ASP A 148 -18.41 10.85 1.51
N PRO A 149 -17.67 11.96 1.38
CA PRO A 149 -16.50 12.23 2.20
C PRO A 149 -16.85 12.20 3.71
N PRO A 150 -15.85 12.01 4.59
CA PRO A 150 -16.09 12.06 6.03
C PRO A 150 -16.59 13.45 6.46
N ASP A 151 -17.24 13.52 7.63
CA ASP A 151 -17.66 14.80 8.20
C ASP A 151 -16.47 15.78 8.36
N PRO A 152 -16.69 17.11 8.37
CA PRO A 152 -15.61 18.09 8.38
C PRO A 152 -14.61 17.95 9.54
N VAL A 153 -15.04 17.44 10.71
CA VAL A 153 -14.17 17.23 11.87
C VAL A 153 -13.23 16.06 11.62
N THR A 154 -13.80 14.94 11.15
CA THR A 154 -13.03 13.74 10.78
C THR A 154 -12.08 14.01 9.61
N LEU A 155 -12.55 14.73 8.58
CA LEU A 155 -11.73 15.17 7.44
C LEU A 155 -10.52 15.99 7.90
N ARG A 156 -10.74 17.00 8.75
CA ARG A 156 -9.65 17.83 9.27
C ARG A 156 -8.63 17.02 10.07
N LYS A 157 -9.09 16.06 10.88
CA LYS A 157 -8.22 15.15 11.63
C LYS A 157 -7.40 14.25 10.70
N ARG A 158 -8.03 13.69 9.66
CA ARG A 158 -7.38 12.87 8.63
C ARG A 158 -6.27 13.64 7.94
N LEU A 159 -6.58 14.83 7.43
CA LEU A 159 -5.63 15.71 6.76
C LEU A 159 -4.46 16.11 7.68
N HIS A 160 -4.74 16.40 8.96
CA HIS A 160 -3.69 16.71 9.93
C HIS A 160 -2.72 15.53 10.12
N HIS A 161 -3.23 14.30 10.26
CA HIS A 161 -2.38 13.12 10.38
C HIS A 161 -1.57 12.85 9.10
N ALA A 162 -2.20 13.00 7.93
CA ALA A 162 -1.54 12.81 6.63
C ALA A 162 -0.43 13.84 6.39
N LEU A 163 -0.67 15.11 6.69
CA LEU A 163 0.34 16.16 6.56
C LEU A 163 1.53 15.95 7.49
N ARG A 164 1.30 15.53 8.74
CA ARG A 164 2.40 15.19 9.66
C ARG A 164 3.22 14.01 9.17
N PHE A 165 2.59 13.04 8.51
CA PHE A 165 3.29 11.93 7.88
C PHE A 165 4.17 12.42 6.73
N VAL A 166 3.62 13.23 5.82
CA VAL A 166 4.34 13.76 4.65
C VAL A 166 5.49 14.69 5.06
N ALA A 167 5.26 15.57 6.03
CA ALA A 167 6.24 16.55 6.48
C ALA A 167 7.49 15.91 7.13
N HIS A 168 7.40 14.67 7.60
CA HIS A 168 8.54 13.96 8.18
C HIS A 168 9.66 13.68 7.17
N ASP A 169 9.33 13.65 5.87
CA ASP A 169 10.25 13.34 4.76
C ASP A 169 10.68 14.54 3.93
N LEU A 170 10.27 15.73 4.33
CA LEU A 170 10.55 16.95 3.60
C LEU A 170 11.65 17.73 4.31
N ASP A 171 12.42 18.48 3.53
CA ASP A 171 13.39 19.43 4.07
C ASP A 171 12.69 20.43 5.00
N GLY A 172 13.41 20.89 6.04
CA GLY A 172 12.87 21.74 7.11
C GLY A 172 11.94 22.87 6.64
N PRO A 173 12.34 23.72 5.68
CA PRO A 173 11.48 24.81 5.18
C PRO A 173 10.18 24.32 4.52
N ALA A 174 10.23 23.22 3.77
CA ALA A 174 9.06 22.64 3.10
C ALA A 174 8.13 21.96 4.10
N ALA A 175 8.69 21.25 5.09
CA ALA A 175 7.95 20.66 6.20
C ALA A 175 7.25 21.74 7.04
N ASP A 176 7.96 22.82 7.39
CA ASP A 176 7.43 23.93 8.18
C ASP A 176 6.31 24.66 7.43
N ALA A 177 6.46 24.89 6.13
CA ALA A 177 5.43 25.49 5.29
C ALA A 177 4.14 24.66 5.29
N LEU A 178 4.25 23.33 5.17
CA LEU A 178 3.10 22.41 5.20
C LEU A 178 2.43 22.35 6.58
N ILE A 179 3.20 22.22 7.65
CA ILE A 179 2.66 22.09 9.02
C ILE A 179 2.02 23.41 9.45
N SER A 180 2.71 24.54 9.24
CA SER A 180 2.23 25.87 9.62
C SER A 180 1.03 26.29 8.77
N GLY A 181 1.02 25.92 7.49
CA GLY A 181 -0.07 26.15 6.55
C GLY A 181 -1.34 25.35 6.84
N ALA A 182 -1.31 24.36 7.73
CA ALA A 182 -2.49 23.54 8.08
C ALA A 182 -3.10 23.87 9.45
N ALA A 183 -2.35 24.53 10.33
CA ALA A 183 -2.85 25.00 11.62
C ALA A 183 -3.77 26.23 11.40
N HIS A 184 -5.05 26.10 11.75
CA HIS A 184 -6.04 27.20 11.74
C HIS A 184 -6.41 27.82 10.38
N VAL A 185 -6.15 27.13 9.27
CA VAL A 185 -6.35 27.75 7.95
C VAL A 185 -7.77 27.49 7.39
N PRO A 186 -8.43 28.51 6.80
CA PRO A 186 -9.70 28.36 6.09
C PRO A 186 -9.61 27.32 4.96
N TRP A 187 -10.73 26.65 4.65
CA TRP A 187 -10.77 25.62 3.60
C TRP A 187 -10.22 26.13 2.25
N SER A 188 -10.47 27.40 1.92
CA SER A 188 -10.04 28.05 0.67
C SER A 188 -8.53 28.03 0.41
N ARG A 189 -7.69 27.76 1.40
CA ARG A 189 -6.23 27.66 1.21
C ARG A 189 -5.71 26.23 1.08
N TRP A 190 -6.56 25.21 1.19
CA TRP A 190 -6.12 23.81 1.01
C TRP A 190 -5.67 23.50 -0.42
N ALA A 191 -6.22 24.20 -1.43
CA ALA A 191 -5.73 24.11 -2.80
C ALA A 191 -4.23 24.46 -2.90
N ASN A 192 -3.79 25.53 -2.23
CA ASN A 192 -2.38 25.93 -2.19
C ASN A 192 -1.52 24.89 -1.46
N ILE A 193 -2.03 24.25 -0.40
CA ILE A 193 -1.33 23.15 0.28
C ILE A 193 -1.13 21.97 -0.68
N ALA A 194 -2.14 21.64 -1.49
CA ALA A 194 -2.07 20.54 -2.45
C ALA A 194 -0.99 20.72 -3.53
N GLU A 195 -0.67 21.97 -3.87
CA GLU A 195 0.40 22.34 -4.80
C GLU A 195 1.79 22.13 -4.21
N LEU A 196 1.95 22.33 -2.89
CA LEU A 196 3.22 22.12 -2.18
C LEU A 196 3.56 20.65 -1.94
N LEU A 197 2.58 19.76 -2.06
CA LEU A 197 2.79 18.34 -1.82
C LEU A 197 3.67 17.70 -2.92
N PRO A 198 4.51 16.72 -2.56
CA PRO A 198 5.22 15.86 -3.51
C PRO A 198 4.31 15.25 -4.58
N ARG A 199 4.76 15.25 -5.83
CA ARG A 199 4.11 14.57 -6.97
C ARG A 199 5.03 13.49 -7.53
N PRO A 200 4.47 12.42 -8.13
CA PRO A 200 5.25 11.54 -8.99
C PRO A 200 5.98 12.37 -10.05
N THR A 201 7.14 11.88 -10.48
CA THR A 201 7.91 12.47 -11.58
C THR A 201 7.05 12.52 -12.85
N ALA A 202 7.30 13.48 -13.73
CA ALA A 202 6.62 13.57 -15.03
C ALA A 202 7.18 12.54 -16.04
N THR A 203 7.71 11.41 -15.56
CA THR A 203 8.20 10.31 -16.38
C THR A 203 7.03 9.47 -16.91
N GLU A 204 7.30 8.62 -17.89
CA GLU A 204 6.30 7.70 -18.44
C GLU A 204 5.73 6.79 -17.35
N ALA A 205 6.54 6.24 -16.43
CA ALA A 205 6.00 5.47 -15.30
C ALA A 205 5.24 6.33 -14.29
N GLY A 206 5.66 7.57 -14.07
CA GLY A 206 4.92 8.51 -13.20
C GLY A 206 3.44 8.64 -13.59
N HIS A 207 3.12 8.51 -14.88
CA HIS A 207 1.74 8.54 -15.38
C HIS A 207 0.90 7.34 -14.92
N TRP A 208 1.53 6.23 -14.53
CA TRP A 208 0.86 5.02 -14.03
C TRP A 208 0.55 5.08 -12.53
N PHE A 209 1.08 6.06 -11.80
CA PHE A 209 0.87 6.20 -10.35
C PHE A 209 -0.62 6.22 -9.98
N ASP A 210 -1.44 6.95 -10.73
CA ASP A 210 -2.89 7.04 -10.49
C ASP A 210 -3.61 5.70 -10.71
N MET A 211 -3.03 4.82 -11.54
CA MET A 211 -3.57 3.50 -11.87
C MET A 211 -3.26 2.45 -10.80
N THR A 212 -2.48 2.82 -9.77
CA THR A 212 -2.17 1.91 -8.64
C THR A 212 -3.30 1.83 -7.60
N VAL A 213 -4.36 2.65 -7.70
CA VAL A 213 -5.52 2.58 -6.79
C VAL A 213 -6.74 2.08 -7.55
N GLN A 214 -7.19 0.88 -7.19
CA GLN A 214 -8.24 0.17 -7.90
C GLN A 214 -9.25 -0.41 -6.89
N PRO A 215 -10.13 0.45 -6.33
CA PRO A 215 -11.07 0.06 -5.29
C PRO A 215 -11.92 -1.13 -5.72
N GLY A 216 -12.06 -2.12 -4.83
CA GLY A 216 -12.97 -3.24 -5.00
C GLY A 216 -14.42 -2.77 -5.05
N TYR A 217 -14.74 -1.72 -4.30
CA TYR A 217 -16.05 -1.09 -4.23
C TYR A 217 -15.96 0.44 -4.22
N VAL A 218 -17.11 1.10 -4.39
CA VAL A 218 -17.20 2.56 -4.56
C VAL A 218 -17.49 3.25 -3.23
N LEU A 219 -16.60 3.05 -2.25
CA LEU A 219 -16.65 3.77 -0.97
C LEU A 219 -15.45 4.68 -0.82
N HIS A 220 -15.71 5.92 -0.36
CA HIS A 220 -14.71 6.97 -0.19
C HIS A 220 -13.48 6.51 0.60
N ASP A 221 -13.72 5.83 1.73
CA ASP A 221 -12.64 5.41 2.63
C ASP A 221 -11.77 4.25 2.08
N GLU A 222 -12.22 3.53 1.04
CA GLU A 222 -11.41 2.45 0.43
C GLU A 222 -10.15 3.02 -0.25
N TYR A 223 -10.22 4.24 -0.79
CA TYR A 223 -9.07 4.93 -1.37
C TYR A 223 -7.95 5.15 -0.34
N LEU A 224 -8.31 5.74 0.82
CA LEU A 224 -7.40 5.92 1.95
C LEU A 224 -6.84 4.57 2.41
N PHE A 225 -7.70 3.55 2.50
CA PHE A 225 -7.30 2.22 2.97
C PHE A 225 -6.25 1.58 2.05
N ILE A 226 -6.45 1.62 0.72
CA ILE A 226 -5.47 1.12 -0.26
C ILE A 226 -4.16 1.88 -0.14
N ARG A 227 -4.19 3.22 -0.15
CA ARG A 227 -2.99 4.06 -0.05
C ARG A 227 -2.22 3.83 1.26
N ALA A 228 -2.93 3.67 2.37
CA ALA A 228 -2.31 3.36 3.65
C ALA A 228 -1.64 1.97 3.65
N LEU A 229 -2.25 0.95 3.04
CA LEU A 229 -1.64 -0.38 2.92
C LEU A 229 -0.44 -0.39 1.97
N GLN A 230 -0.53 0.30 0.82
CA GLN A 230 0.61 0.50 -0.07
C GLN A 230 1.77 1.18 0.66
N ALA A 231 1.50 2.24 1.43
CA ALA A 231 2.52 2.92 2.22
C ALA A 231 3.15 2.00 3.28
N HIS A 232 2.38 1.12 3.92
CA HIS A 232 2.94 0.10 4.80
C HIS A 232 3.90 -0.84 4.05
N GLU A 233 3.52 -1.34 2.87
CA GLU A 233 4.39 -2.21 2.06
C GLU A 233 5.70 -1.52 1.68
N MET A 234 5.65 -0.23 1.31
CA MET A 234 6.85 0.55 1.01
C MET A 234 7.76 0.71 2.23
N ILE A 235 7.19 1.01 3.40
CA ILE A 235 7.97 1.12 4.64
C ILE A 235 8.55 -0.23 5.05
N PHE A 236 7.81 -1.33 4.91
CA PHE A 236 8.33 -2.67 5.17
C PHE A 236 9.43 -3.08 4.18
N MET A 237 9.36 -2.63 2.93
CA MET A 237 10.45 -2.81 1.97
C MET A 237 11.73 -2.11 2.45
N ALA A 238 11.63 -0.87 2.95
CA ALA A 238 12.77 -0.16 3.54
C ALA A 238 13.32 -0.86 4.79
N ILE A 239 12.45 -1.32 5.69
CA ILE A 239 12.82 -2.09 6.89
C ILE A 239 13.59 -3.37 6.49
N ALA A 240 13.06 -4.15 5.55
CA ALA A 240 13.70 -5.37 5.10
C ALA A 240 15.07 -5.10 4.42
N ALA A 241 15.20 -3.99 3.69
CA ALA A 241 16.47 -3.58 3.09
C ALA A 241 17.53 -3.22 4.15
N ASP A 242 17.17 -2.45 5.17
CA ASP A 242 18.10 -2.11 6.26
C ASP A 242 18.48 -3.36 7.08
N VAL A 243 17.55 -4.26 7.36
CA VAL A 243 17.87 -5.53 8.06
C VAL A 243 18.80 -6.40 7.22
N ARG A 244 18.61 -6.48 5.89
CA ARG A 244 19.54 -7.20 5.01
C ARG A 244 20.94 -6.58 5.05
N ALA A 245 21.03 -5.26 4.99
CA ALA A 245 22.31 -4.57 5.06
C ALA A 245 22.97 -4.68 6.45
N ALA A 246 22.19 -4.82 7.54
CA ALA A 246 22.71 -5.18 8.85
C ALA A 246 23.34 -6.58 8.86
N ILE A 247 22.70 -7.57 8.21
CA ILE A 247 23.27 -8.92 8.05
C ILE A 247 24.59 -8.87 7.28
N GLU A 248 24.64 -8.15 6.16
CA GLU A 248 25.87 -7.96 5.38
C GLU A 248 26.98 -7.28 6.20
N ALA A 249 26.64 -6.26 7.00
CA ALA A 249 27.57 -5.60 7.90
C ALA A 249 28.11 -6.53 8.99
N LEU A 250 27.25 -7.36 9.61
CA LEU A 250 27.66 -8.39 10.57
C LEU A 250 28.62 -9.41 9.93
N ARG A 251 28.31 -9.88 8.72
CA ARG A 251 29.16 -10.82 7.96
C ARG A 251 30.51 -10.21 7.59
N ALA A 252 30.54 -8.91 7.33
CA ALA A 252 31.77 -8.15 7.10
C ALA A 252 32.53 -7.80 8.39
N GLY A 253 32.02 -8.15 9.58
CA GLY A 253 32.62 -7.75 10.86
C GLY A 253 32.60 -6.24 11.09
N ARG A 254 31.54 -5.56 10.65
CA ARG A 254 31.31 -4.12 10.87
C ARG A 254 30.14 -3.94 11.84
N LEU A 255 30.38 -4.19 13.12
CA LEU A 255 29.34 -4.26 14.15
C LEU A 255 28.60 -2.93 14.36
N ASP A 256 29.32 -1.82 14.41
CA ASP A 256 28.71 -0.48 14.52
C ASP A 256 27.82 -0.16 13.32
N ALA A 257 28.29 -0.43 12.10
CA ALA A 257 27.48 -0.24 10.91
C ALA A 257 26.20 -1.10 10.95
N ALA A 258 26.29 -2.34 11.43
CA ALA A 258 25.12 -3.19 11.62
C ALA A 258 24.13 -2.58 12.64
N ALA A 259 24.63 -1.97 13.71
CA ALA A 259 23.79 -1.27 14.68
C ALA A 259 23.06 -0.07 14.05
N ASP A 260 23.75 0.71 13.20
CA ASP A 260 23.15 1.85 12.50
C ASP A 260 22.05 1.42 11.53
N HIS A 261 22.25 0.31 10.80
CA HIS A 261 21.21 -0.29 9.95
C HIS A 261 19.98 -0.73 10.77
N VAL A 262 20.20 -1.39 11.92
CA VAL A 262 19.11 -1.81 12.81
C VAL A 262 18.34 -0.61 13.38
N ASP A 263 19.02 0.46 13.77
CA ASP A 263 18.36 1.68 14.26
C ASP A 263 17.52 2.37 13.18
N ARG A 264 17.99 2.39 11.92
CA ARG A 264 17.16 2.91 10.81
C ARG A 264 15.92 2.07 10.57
N ALA A 265 16.05 0.74 10.56
CA ALA A 265 14.91 -0.17 10.52
C ALA A 265 13.92 0.10 11.68
N ALA A 266 14.44 0.37 12.88
CA ALA A 266 13.62 0.73 14.03
C ALA A 266 12.86 2.05 13.81
N CYS A 267 13.52 3.11 13.33
CA CYS A 267 12.89 4.40 13.00
C CYS A 267 11.79 4.26 11.95
N HIS A 268 11.93 3.36 10.98
CA HIS A 268 10.87 3.10 9.99
C HIS A 268 9.58 2.54 10.62
N PHE A 269 9.63 1.81 11.74
CA PHE A 269 8.42 1.39 12.45
C PHE A 269 7.64 2.55 13.10
N ASP A 270 8.31 3.65 13.47
CA ASP A 270 7.63 4.85 13.95
C ASP A 270 6.78 5.48 12.83
N ARG A 271 7.30 5.48 11.59
CA ARG A 271 6.55 5.91 10.39
C ARG A 271 5.39 4.98 10.07
N ALA A 272 5.62 3.66 10.08
CA ALA A 272 4.55 2.69 9.86
C ALA A 272 3.43 2.87 10.90
N SER A 273 3.79 3.15 12.15
CA SER A 273 2.82 3.40 13.22
C SER A 273 1.98 4.67 13.01
N ALA A 274 2.54 5.70 12.38
CA ALA A 274 1.81 6.94 12.07
C ALA A 274 0.66 6.71 11.09
N LEU A 275 0.77 5.74 10.18
CA LEU A 275 -0.29 5.38 9.22
C LEU A 275 -1.58 4.94 9.93
N PHE A 276 -1.49 4.27 11.08
CA PHE A 276 -2.65 3.87 11.86
C PHE A 276 -3.50 5.05 12.35
N ARG A 277 -2.90 6.24 12.55
CA ARG A 277 -3.66 7.43 12.96
C ARG A 277 -4.57 7.93 11.84
N MET A 278 -4.18 7.75 10.58
CA MET A 278 -5.04 8.06 9.44
C MET A 278 -6.12 7.00 9.26
N VAL A 279 -5.75 5.71 9.30
CA VAL A 279 -6.73 4.62 9.19
C VAL A 279 -7.77 4.69 10.32
N ALA A 280 -7.40 5.14 11.52
CA ALA A 280 -8.34 5.38 12.62
C ALA A 280 -9.37 6.50 12.36
N THR A 281 -9.26 7.26 11.25
CA THR A 281 -10.26 8.23 10.80
C THR A 281 -11.23 7.66 9.75
N MET A 282 -11.04 6.40 9.33
CA MET A 282 -11.99 5.69 8.49
C MET A 282 -13.22 5.29 9.28
N ARG A 283 -14.41 5.36 8.67
CA ARG A 283 -15.65 4.90 9.29
C ARG A 283 -15.66 3.36 9.38
N PRO A 284 -15.91 2.76 10.56
CA PRO A 284 -16.02 1.30 10.67
C PRO A 284 -17.09 0.70 9.75
N GLY A 285 -18.20 1.41 9.53
CA GLY A 285 -19.25 1.02 8.60
C GLY A 285 -18.77 0.92 7.15
N HIS A 286 -17.91 1.86 6.71
CA HIS A 286 -17.30 1.82 5.37
C HIS A 286 -16.41 0.61 5.22
N PHE A 287 -15.51 0.41 6.18
CA PHE A 287 -14.65 -0.77 6.20
C PHE A 287 -15.45 -2.06 6.15
N SER A 288 -16.51 -2.16 6.95
CA SER A 288 -17.40 -3.33 6.96
C SER A 288 -18.09 -3.58 5.62
N ALA A 289 -18.46 -2.52 4.90
CA ALA A 289 -19.14 -2.61 3.61
C ALA A 289 -18.17 -3.01 2.49
N PHE A 290 -17.07 -2.27 2.26
CA PHE A 290 -16.16 -2.63 1.15
C PHE A 290 -15.42 -3.94 1.41
N ARG A 291 -15.14 -4.32 2.66
CA ARG A 291 -14.36 -5.55 2.93
C ARG A 291 -15.04 -6.80 2.41
N GLN A 292 -16.36 -6.82 2.28
CA GLN A 292 -17.12 -7.93 1.69
C GLN A 292 -16.66 -8.23 0.27
N PHE A 293 -16.22 -7.21 -0.46
CA PHE A 293 -15.71 -7.30 -1.81
C PHE A 293 -14.19 -7.50 -1.85
N THR A 294 -13.49 -7.57 -0.72
CA THR A 294 -12.04 -7.79 -0.65
C THR A 294 -11.65 -9.17 -0.12
N GLN A 295 -12.61 -10.10 0.00
CA GLN A 295 -12.33 -11.48 0.41
C GLN A 295 -11.20 -12.10 -0.42
N GLY A 296 -10.26 -12.77 0.23
CA GLY A 296 -9.05 -13.32 -0.41
C GLY A 296 -7.85 -12.39 -0.39
N ALA A 297 -8.04 -11.08 -0.24
CA ALA A 297 -6.97 -10.11 0.00
C ALA A 297 -6.88 -9.75 1.50
N SER A 298 -5.68 -9.84 2.06
CA SER A 298 -5.46 -9.54 3.47
C SER A 298 -4.05 -9.07 3.78
N ALA A 299 -3.92 -8.17 4.76
CA ALA A 299 -2.63 -7.70 5.27
C ALA A 299 -1.75 -8.85 5.79
N VAL A 300 -2.34 -9.99 6.19
CA VAL A 300 -1.55 -11.19 6.55
C VAL A 300 -0.74 -11.73 5.37
N GLN A 301 -1.07 -11.36 4.13
CA GLN A 301 -0.35 -11.73 2.91
C GLN A 301 0.78 -10.75 2.57
N SER A 302 1.08 -9.76 3.41
CA SER A 302 2.19 -8.82 3.19
C SER A 302 3.51 -9.57 3.01
N GLU A 303 4.09 -9.45 1.81
CA GLU A 303 5.36 -10.11 1.49
C GLU A 303 6.52 -9.39 2.16
N GLN A 304 6.54 -8.06 2.14
CA GLN A 304 7.66 -7.28 2.70
C GLN A 304 7.72 -7.39 4.22
N TYR A 305 6.58 -7.42 4.91
CA TYR A 305 6.56 -7.68 6.36
C TYR A 305 7.14 -9.05 6.72
N LYS A 306 6.85 -10.08 5.91
CA LYS A 306 7.39 -11.43 6.14
C LYS A 306 8.86 -11.56 5.77
N ARG A 307 9.32 -10.81 4.76
CA ARG A 307 10.75 -10.68 4.47
C ARG A 307 11.49 -10.12 5.67
N PHE A 308 10.97 -9.07 6.29
CA PHE A 308 11.48 -8.59 7.58
C PHE A 308 11.48 -9.72 8.64
N GLU A 309 10.37 -10.44 8.82
CA GLU A 309 10.26 -11.53 9.81
C GLU A 309 11.34 -12.61 9.61
N ILE A 310 11.54 -13.09 8.37
CA ILE A 310 12.53 -14.15 8.09
C ILE A 310 13.97 -13.67 8.14
N LEU A 311 14.23 -12.37 7.92
CA LEU A 311 15.58 -11.79 8.04
C LEU A 311 16.00 -11.60 9.50
N CYS A 312 15.05 -11.35 10.41
CA CYS A 312 15.35 -11.27 11.85
C CYS A 312 15.84 -12.62 12.39
N GLY A 313 15.18 -13.71 12.02
CA GLY A 313 15.52 -15.08 12.43
C GLY A 313 14.73 -16.10 11.63
N LEU A 314 15.19 -17.37 11.63
CA LEU A 314 14.47 -18.42 10.92
C LEU A 314 13.17 -18.74 11.66
N PRO A 315 11.99 -18.59 11.03
CA PRO A 315 10.73 -18.93 11.69
C PRO A 315 10.66 -20.43 12.00
N THR A 316 9.90 -20.81 13.03
CA THR A 316 9.64 -22.21 13.32
C THR A 316 8.94 -22.91 12.15
N THR A 317 9.09 -24.22 12.02
CA THR A 317 8.40 -25.00 10.97
C THR A 317 6.89 -24.79 11.00
N SER A 318 6.29 -24.73 12.20
CA SER A 318 4.85 -24.46 12.36
C SER A 318 4.47 -23.05 11.87
N ARG A 319 5.34 -22.05 12.06
CA ARG A 319 5.13 -20.69 11.54
C ARG A 319 5.21 -20.65 10.01
N LEU A 320 6.21 -21.30 9.40
CA LEU A 320 6.34 -21.41 7.94
C LEU A 320 5.18 -22.17 7.28
N GLN A 321 4.55 -23.10 8.01
CA GLN A 321 3.36 -23.84 7.54
C GLN A 321 2.03 -23.12 7.82
N SER A 322 2.05 -21.97 8.50
CA SER A 322 0.83 -21.22 8.79
C SER A 322 0.27 -20.53 7.55
N ALA A 323 -1.04 -20.21 7.56
CA ALA A 323 -1.72 -19.46 6.50
C ALA A 323 -1.01 -18.14 6.13
N ALA A 324 -0.27 -17.53 7.07
CA ALA A 324 0.53 -16.36 6.80
C ALA A 324 1.63 -16.65 5.78
N PHE A 325 2.38 -17.74 5.90
CA PHE A 325 3.50 -18.05 5.00
C PHE A 325 3.09 -18.87 3.77
N THR A 326 2.08 -19.74 3.89
CA THR A 326 1.59 -20.50 2.73
C THR A 326 0.94 -19.61 1.68
N GLY A 327 0.39 -18.46 2.08
CA GLY A 327 -0.14 -17.43 1.17
C GLY A 327 0.92 -16.55 0.48
N VAL A 328 2.22 -16.76 0.74
CA VAL A 328 3.34 -16.03 0.10
C VAL A 328 4.47 -17.00 -0.30
N PRO A 329 4.24 -17.88 -1.28
CA PRO A 329 5.19 -18.94 -1.62
C PRO A 329 6.58 -18.41 -2.01
N SER A 330 6.67 -17.21 -2.58
CA SER A 330 7.92 -16.48 -2.86
C SER A 330 8.79 -16.32 -1.62
N VAL A 331 8.26 -15.67 -0.58
CA VAL A 331 8.97 -15.38 0.68
C VAL A 331 9.25 -16.66 1.47
N ARG A 332 8.35 -17.63 1.41
CA ARG A 332 8.60 -18.94 2.01
C ARG A 332 9.78 -19.66 1.35
N GLY A 333 9.84 -19.63 0.01
CA GLY A 333 10.97 -20.18 -0.75
C GLY A 333 12.28 -19.46 -0.45
N GLU A 334 12.25 -18.14 -0.26
CA GLU A 334 13.42 -17.37 0.22
C GLU A 334 13.90 -17.91 1.58
N ALA A 335 13.00 -18.11 2.55
CA ALA A 335 13.36 -18.59 3.89
C ALA A 335 13.89 -20.03 3.92
N GLU A 336 13.44 -20.89 3.00
CA GLU A 336 13.86 -22.29 2.87
C GLU A 336 15.14 -22.44 2.03
N GLY A 337 15.60 -21.38 1.35
CA GLY A 337 16.76 -21.43 0.46
C GLY A 337 18.11 -21.46 1.20
N ASP A 338 19.09 -22.18 0.65
CA ASP A 338 20.43 -22.34 1.24
C ASP A 338 21.20 -21.02 1.41
N ALA A 339 20.91 -20.03 0.56
CA ALA A 339 21.51 -18.71 0.62
C ALA A 339 20.88 -17.79 1.67
N HIS A 340 19.79 -18.22 2.34
CA HIS A 340 19.11 -17.41 3.34
C HIS A 340 19.97 -17.22 4.58
N ASP A 341 20.07 -15.97 5.01
CA ASP A 341 20.80 -15.60 6.20
C ASP A 341 19.93 -14.70 7.09
N THR A 342 20.28 -14.63 8.37
CA THR A 342 19.48 -13.93 9.37
C THR A 342 20.37 -13.14 10.31
N VAL A 343 19.79 -12.11 10.92
CA VAL A 343 20.46 -11.32 11.97
C VAL A 343 20.91 -12.26 13.09
N VAL A 344 20.05 -13.18 13.54
CA VAL A 344 20.40 -14.17 14.59
C VAL A 344 21.61 -15.01 14.19
N ARG A 345 21.65 -15.59 12.98
CA ARG A 345 22.74 -16.44 12.54
C ARG A 345 24.05 -15.66 12.40
N ALA A 346 24.00 -14.51 11.71
CA ALA A 346 25.16 -13.65 11.53
C ALA A 346 25.71 -13.13 12.85
N TYR A 347 24.84 -12.74 13.79
CA TYR A 347 25.20 -12.34 15.14
C TYR A 347 25.89 -13.46 15.92
N LEU A 348 25.32 -14.68 15.95
CA LEU A 348 25.88 -15.81 16.67
C LEU A 348 27.24 -16.25 16.10
N ASP A 349 27.40 -16.21 14.77
CA ASP A 349 28.67 -16.52 14.12
C ASP A 349 29.73 -15.47 14.44
N LEU A 350 29.38 -14.18 14.37
CA LEU A 350 30.30 -13.08 14.69
C LEU A 350 30.71 -13.08 16.16
N ARG A 351 29.79 -13.42 17.08
CA ARG A 351 30.04 -13.49 18.52
C ARG A 351 31.04 -14.59 18.91
N ARG A 352 31.20 -15.62 18.09
CA ARG A 352 32.26 -16.63 18.28
C ARG A 352 33.66 -16.09 17.96
N SER A 353 33.76 -14.94 17.27
CA SER A 353 35.03 -14.26 17.02
C SER A 353 35.37 -13.31 18.19
N ALA A 354 36.62 -13.35 18.67
CA ALA A 354 37.10 -12.49 19.76
C ALA A 354 37.48 -11.06 19.29
N ARG A 355 36.68 -10.48 18.39
CA ARG A 355 37.04 -9.25 17.65
C ARG A 355 36.57 -7.95 18.28
N PHE A 356 35.53 -7.99 19.11
CA PHE A 356 34.86 -6.80 19.64
C PHE A 356 34.79 -6.84 21.17
N ASP A 357 34.83 -5.66 21.77
CA ASP A 357 34.66 -5.49 23.21
C ASP A 357 33.18 -5.47 23.63
N GLU A 358 32.94 -5.43 24.95
CA GLU A 358 31.59 -5.45 25.49
C GLU A 358 30.80 -4.16 25.19
N ALA A 359 31.46 -3.01 25.00
CA ALA A 359 30.80 -1.75 24.69
C ALA A 359 30.23 -1.78 23.26
N GLU A 360 31.00 -2.28 22.29
CA GLU A 360 30.57 -2.48 20.90
C GLU A 360 29.38 -3.47 20.84
N TRP A 361 29.45 -4.58 21.59
CA TRP A 361 28.32 -5.50 21.69
C TRP A 361 27.08 -4.89 22.35
N ASN A 362 27.26 -4.07 23.38
CA ASN A 362 26.16 -3.35 24.02
C ASN A 362 25.46 -2.39 23.04
N ARG A 363 26.21 -1.67 22.20
CA ARG A 363 25.66 -0.79 21.17
C ARG A 363 24.73 -1.52 20.21
N PHE A 364 25.18 -2.68 19.70
CA PHE A 364 24.35 -3.50 18.81
C PHE A 364 23.14 -4.11 19.51
N ARG A 365 23.30 -4.61 20.75
CA ARG A 365 22.18 -5.15 21.55
C ARG A 365 21.11 -4.08 21.85
N ASN A 366 21.54 -2.85 22.11
CA ASN A 366 20.62 -1.72 22.31
C ASN A 366 19.81 -1.41 21.04
N ALA A 367 20.46 -1.45 19.86
CA ALA A 367 19.76 -1.27 18.59
C ALA A 367 18.70 -2.37 18.37
N LEU A 368 19.05 -3.64 18.61
CA LEU A 368 18.09 -4.75 18.52
C LEU A 368 16.91 -4.59 19.49
N GLY A 369 17.18 -4.18 20.74
CA GLY A 369 16.14 -3.88 21.71
C GLY A 369 15.20 -2.76 21.26
N GLY A 370 15.77 -1.70 20.66
CA GLY A 370 15.00 -0.57 20.11
C GLY A 370 14.13 -0.94 18.90
N LEU A 371 14.61 -1.86 18.05
CA LEU A 371 13.83 -2.44 16.94
C LEU A 371 12.66 -3.27 17.47
N GLU A 372 12.92 -4.18 18.39
CA GLU A 372 11.91 -5.06 18.99
C GLU A 372 10.82 -4.23 19.70
N GLU A 373 11.21 -3.23 20.50
CA GLU A 373 10.25 -2.37 21.20
C GLU A 373 9.28 -1.67 20.23
N ARG A 374 9.81 -1.09 19.14
CA ARG A 374 9.00 -0.38 18.14
C ARG A 374 8.14 -1.35 17.32
N HIS A 375 8.66 -2.53 16.98
CA HIS A 375 7.87 -3.57 16.31
C HIS A 375 6.70 -4.05 17.17
N GLN A 376 6.92 -4.32 18.46
CA GLN A 376 5.85 -4.71 19.39
C GLN A 376 4.81 -3.61 19.56
N ARG A 377 5.24 -2.35 19.67
CA ARG A 377 4.34 -1.19 19.73
C ARG A 377 3.48 -1.07 18.46
N TRP A 378 4.09 -1.27 17.29
CA TRP A 378 3.38 -1.31 16.01
C TRP A 378 2.34 -2.45 15.99
N LYS A 379 2.72 -3.68 16.36
CA LYS A 379 1.81 -4.85 16.45
C LYS A 379 0.64 -4.58 17.39
N SER A 380 0.90 -4.01 18.57
CA SER A 380 -0.13 -3.69 19.55
C SER A 380 -1.12 -2.63 19.02
N THR A 381 -0.62 -1.60 18.34
CA THR A 381 -1.45 -0.56 17.70
C THR A 381 -2.31 -1.16 16.59
N HIS A 382 -1.72 -1.99 15.72
CA HIS A 382 -2.44 -2.70 14.67
C HIS A 382 -3.59 -3.54 15.25
N ARG A 383 -3.30 -4.35 16.28
CA ARG A 383 -4.30 -5.19 16.94
C ARG A 383 -5.46 -4.36 17.50
N SER A 384 -5.15 -3.24 18.16
CA SER A 384 -6.15 -2.37 18.79
C SER A 384 -7.06 -1.74 17.73
N LEU A 385 -6.46 -1.26 16.63
CA LEU A 385 -7.22 -0.71 15.52
C LEU A 385 -8.06 -1.78 14.80
N ALA A 386 -7.49 -2.95 14.55
CA ALA A 386 -8.20 -4.06 13.92
C ALA A 386 -9.40 -4.50 14.77
N ALA A 387 -9.25 -4.58 16.09
CA ALA A 387 -10.36 -4.88 17.01
C ALA A 387 -11.47 -3.82 16.95
N HIS A 388 -11.10 -2.54 16.86
CA HIS A 388 -12.07 -1.46 16.70
C HIS A 388 -12.82 -1.53 15.36
N MET A 389 -12.10 -1.82 14.26
CA MET A 389 -12.66 -1.86 12.90
C MET A 389 -13.48 -3.13 12.62
N LEU A 390 -13.06 -4.29 13.13
CA LEU A 390 -13.70 -5.58 12.89
C LEU A 390 -14.77 -5.93 13.93
N GLY A 391 -14.71 -5.34 15.12
CA GLY A 391 -15.43 -5.86 16.28
C GLY A 391 -15.05 -7.32 16.55
N GLY A 392 -16.02 -8.24 16.49
CA GLY A 392 -15.82 -9.69 16.65
C GLY A 392 -15.66 -10.50 15.35
N ALA A 393 -15.54 -9.86 14.19
CA ALA A 393 -15.50 -10.57 12.90
C ALA A 393 -14.13 -11.19 12.59
N HIS A 394 -14.13 -12.32 11.85
CA HIS A 394 -12.91 -12.98 11.36
C HIS A 394 -12.14 -12.13 10.33
N GLY A 395 -10.83 -12.36 10.20
CA GLY A 395 -9.98 -11.67 9.23
C GLY A 395 -10.22 -12.11 7.78
N SER A 396 -10.03 -11.22 6.80
CA SER A 396 -10.26 -11.50 5.37
C SER A 396 -9.31 -12.51 4.72
N GLY A 397 -8.20 -12.84 5.41
CA GLY A 397 -7.16 -13.77 4.94
C GLY A 397 -7.23 -15.16 5.59
N CYS A 398 -8.44 -15.62 5.95
CA CYS A 398 -8.65 -16.92 6.60
C CYS A 398 -7.89 -17.09 7.93
N THR A 399 -7.58 -16.00 8.63
CA THR A 399 -7.09 -16.03 10.01
C THR A 399 -8.24 -15.84 10.98
N ALA A 400 -8.03 -16.21 12.25
CA ALA A 400 -8.99 -15.94 13.32
C ALA A 400 -9.28 -14.43 13.51
N GLY A 401 -8.54 -13.52 12.86
CA GLY A 401 -8.69 -12.07 13.02
C GLY A 401 -7.96 -11.57 14.26
N VAL A 402 -8.66 -10.92 15.18
CA VAL A 402 -8.10 -10.35 16.42
C VAL A 402 -7.35 -11.39 17.28
N PRO A 403 -7.84 -12.63 17.48
CA PRO A 403 -7.09 -13.68 18.16
C PRO A 403 -5.73 -14.02 17.52
N HIS A 404 -5.64 -14.01 16.18
CA HIS A 404 -4.36 -14.22 15.50
C HIS A 404 -3.37 -13.09 15.82
N LEU A 405 -3.84 -11.85 15.78
CA LEU A 405 -3.02 -10.68 16.14
C LEU A 405 -2.62 -10.68 17.63
N ALA A 406 -3.50 -11.14 18.52
CA ALA A 406 -3.20 -11.29 19.94
C ALA A 406 -2.06 -12.29 20.19
N GLY A 407 -2.06 -13.43 19.48
CA GLY A 407 -0.96 -14.40 19.54
C GLY A 407 0.37 -13.87 18.98
N CYS A 408 0.35 -12.83 18.15
CA CYS A 408 1.56 -12.20 17.61
C CYS A 408 2.15 -11.14 18.54
N VAL A 409 1.40 -10.65 19.54
CA VAL A 409 1.86 -9.65 20.51
C VAL A 409 2.37 -10.39 21.75
N GLY A 410 3.65 -10.21 22.09
CA GLY A 410 4.28 -10.87 23.26
C GLY A 410 4.93 -12.24 22.98
N MET A 411 4.94 -12.70 21.72
CA MET A 411 6.09 -13.45 21.17
C MET A 411 7.12 -12.44 20.69
#